data_AF-A0A2N6CHT7-F1
#
_entry.id   AF-A0A2N6CHT7-F1
#
_cell.length_a   1.000
_cell.length_b   1.000
_cell.length_c   1.000
_cell.angle_alpha   90.00
_cell.angle_beta   90.00
_cell.angle_gamma   90.00
#
_symmetry.space_group_name_H-M   'P 1'
#
loop_
_entity.id
_entity.type
_entity.pdbx_description
1 polymer ?
#
loop_
_entity_poly.entity_id
_entity_poly.type
_entity_poly.pdbx_seq_one_letter_code
_entity_poly.pdbx_strand_id
1 'polypeptide(L)'
;MVSIRPQCLEYDQAMLNDAVRPRLRIFAVPLRLGVLLLALSSSSAVATDAIEFDLDQVRWVNRILVVAADSQQQRDLLAMASDAKAHSCQFSNRDLRMLLIVAGSTVFFDGKAVGATSASRLIAQLGLPEEEFAMLLIGKDGGIKQRWRSAVPVQEIFAVIDGMPMRRSESDADLDCR
;
A
#
# COMPACT_ATOMS: atom_id res chain seq x y z
N MET A 1 12.42 -14.90 -24.54
CA MET A 1 12.82 -14.22 -23.30
C MET A 1 11.56 -13.61 -22.70
N VAL A 2 11.11 -14.15 -21.56
CA VAL A 2 9.89 -13.67 -20.88
C VAL A 2 10.25 -12.33 -20.25
N SER A 3 9.69 -11.25 -20.79
CA SER A 3 9.77 -9.91 -20.20
C SER A 3 8.89 -9.91 -18.95
N ILE A 4 9.46 -10.30 -17.81
CA ILE A 4 8.82 -10.13 -16.50
C ILE A 4 8.81 -8.62 -16.24
N ARG A 5 7.65 -7.97 -16.47
CA ARG A 5 7.46 -6.59 -16.06
C ARG A 5 7.61 -6.55 -14.53
N PRO A 6 8.45 -5.66 -13.96
CA PRO A 6 8.50 -5.48 -12.52
C PRO A 6 7.14 -4.99 -12.02
N GLN A 7 6.59 -5.64 -10.99
CA GLN A 7 5.30 -5.32 -10.36
C GLN A 7 5.36 -4.08 -9.46
N CYS A 8 6.50 -3.41 -9.36
CA CYS A 8 6.57 -2.08 -8.78
C CYS A 8 6.03 -1.11 -9.84
N LEU A 9 4.75 -0.73 -9.77
CA LEU A 9 4.14 0.51 -10.30
C LEU A 9 2.71 0.35 -10.83
N GLU A 10 1.82 -0.24 -10.04
CA GLU A 10 0.40 0.14 -10.09
C GLU A 10 -0.02 0.76 -8.74
N TYR A 11 0.86 1.59 -8.15
CA TYR A 11 0.41 2.77 -7.39
C TYR A 11 -0.07 3.82 -8.40
N ASP A 12 -1.12 3.45 -9.13
CA ASP A 12 -1.77 4.31 -10.08
C ASP A 12 -2.44 5.45 -9.31
N GLN A 13 -2.48 6.64 -9.93
CA GLN A 13 -3.19 7.79 -9.36
C GLN A 13 -4.66 7.48 -9.04
N ALA A 14 -5.22 6.37 -9.55
CA ALA A 14 -6.52 5.84 -9.19
C ALA A 14 -6.72 5.64 -7.67
N MET A 15 -5.71 5.16 -6.92
CA MET A 15 -5.81 5.04 -5.46
C MET A 15 -5.90 6.40 -4.77
N LEU A 16 -5.17 7.42 -5.25
CA LEU A 16 -5.24 8.79 -4.71
C LEU A 16 -6.48 9.55 -5.20
N ASN A 17 -6.99 9.24 -6.41
CA ASN A 17 -8.10 9.94 -7.04
C ASN A 17 -9.49 9.42 -6.62
N ASP A 18 -9.62 8.15 -6.19
CA ASP A 18 -10.90 7.67 -5.64
C ASP A 18 -11.24 8.28 -4.27
N ALA A 19 -10.24 8.85 -3.57
CA ALA A 19 -10.42 9.54 -2.29
C ALA A 19 -10.91 11.01 -2.43
N VAL A 20 -11.04 11.57 -3.65
CA VAL A 20 -11.36 13.00 -3.89
C VAL A 20 -12.65 13.19 -4.71
N ARG A 21 -13.65 12.32 -4.54
CA ARG A 21 -15.00 12.61 -5.07
C ARG A 21 -16.00 12.92 -3.96
N PRO A 22 -16.15 14.19 -3.54
CA PRO A 22 -17.41 14.60 -2.96
C PRO A 22 -18.46 14.50 -4.08
N ARG A 23 -19.31 13.47 -4.03
CA ARG A 23 -20.48 13.39 -4.93
C ARG A 23 -21.44 14.51 -4.55
N LEU A 24 -21.25 15.67 -5.17
CA LEU A 24 -22.16 16.80 -5.12
C LEU A 24 -23.51 16.33 -5.66
N ARG A 25 -24.48 16.14 -4.76
CA ARG A 25 -25.86 15.84 -5.12
C ARG A 25 -26.51 17.13 -5.60
N ILE A 26 -26.49 17.36 -6.92
CA ILE A 26 -27.38 18.33 -7.55
C ILE A 26 -28.80 17.74 -7.45
N PHE A 27 -29.56 18.18 -6.45
CA PHE A 27 -31.01 17.96 -6.40
C PHE A 27 -31.66 18.85 -7.46
N ALA A 28 -31.85 18.32 -8.67
CA ALA A 28 -32.82 18.87 -9.61
C ALA A 28 -34.10 18.04 -9.48
N VAL A 29 -35.04 18.53 -8.66
CA VAL A 29 -36.40 17.98 -8.58
C VAL A 29 -37.28 18.79 -9.53
N PRO A 30 -37.87 18.19 -10.57
CA PRO A 30 -39.11 18.67 -11.11
C PRO A 30 -40.26 17.83 -10.55
N LEU A 31 -41.04 18.48 -9.70
CA LEU A 31 -42.43 18.15 -9.37
C LEU A 31 -43.22 17.90 -10.66
N ARG A 32 -43.81 16.71 -10.86
CA ARG A 32 -45.20 16.48 -11.35
C ARG A 32 -45.65 15.01 -11.19
N LEU A 33 -46.68 14.86 -10.36
CA LEU A 33 -47.83 13.95 -10.42
C LEU A 33 -47.80 12.73 -11.37
N GLY A 34 -47.87 11.52 -10.81
CA GLY A 34 -48.44 10.33 -11.47
C GLY A 34 -47.52 9.12 -11.55
N VAL A 35 -48.06 7.96 -11.15
CA VAL A 35 -47.54 6.58 -11.24
C VAL A 35 -46.75 6.08 -10.03
N LEU A 36 -47.44 5.28 -9.21
CA LEU A 36 -46.89 4.41 -8.18
C LEU A 36 -46.10 3.27 -8.84
N LEU A 37 -44.83 3.50 -9.12
CA LEU A 37 -43.85 2.46 -9.46
C LEU A 37 -43.11 2.06 -8.18
N LEU A 38 -43.38 0.86 -7.66
CA LEU A 38 -42.54 0.21 -6.66
C LEU A 38 -41.18 -0.10 -7.29
N ALA A 39 -40.28 0.89 -7.26
CA ALA A 39 -38.88 0.71 -7.63
C ALA A 39 -38.19 -0.09 -6.53
N LEU A 40 -38.14 -1.43 -6.68
CA LEU A 40 -37.20 -2.26 -5.94
C LEU A 40 -35.80 -1.81 -6.33
N SER A 41 -35.22 -0.93 -5.53
CA SER A 41 -33.85 -0.47 -5.68
C SER A 41 -32.94 -1.58 -5.20
N SER A 42 -32.60 -2.52 -6.09
CA SER A 42 -31.55 -3.51 -5.86
C SER A 42 -30.25 -2.76 -5.60
N SER A 43 -29.91 -2.59 -4.32
CA SER A 43 -28.62 -2.04 -3.92
C SER A 43 -27.58 -3.12 -4.22
N SER A 44 -26.94 -3.02 -5.38
CA SER A 44 -25.72 -3.79 -5.65
C SER A 44 -24.65 -3.29 -4.68
N ALA A 45 -24.36 -4.08 -3.66
CA ALA A 45 -23.14 -3.93 -2.90
C ALA A 45 -21.97 -4.11 -3.89
N VAL A 46 -21.24 -3.04 -4.15
CA VAL A 46 -19.98 -3.14 -4.89
C VAL A 46 -19.03 -3.89 -3.98
N ALA A 47 -18.87 -5.19 -4.23
CA ALA A 47 -17.81 -5.96 -3.61
C ALA A 47 -16.49 -5.36 -4.10
N THR A 48 -15.82 -4.60 -3.25
CA THR A 48 -14.43 -4.22 -3.48
C THR A 48 -13.65 -5.53 -3.46
N ASP A 49 -12.94 -5.84 -4.55
CA ASP A 49 -12.17 -7.07 -4.68
C ASP A 49 -10.95 -7.00 -3.74
N ALA A 50 -11.20 -7.33 -2.47
CA ALA A 50 -10.21 -7.32 -1.41
C ALA A 50 -9.43 -8.63 -1.44
N ILE A 51 -8.11 -8.54 -1.36
CA ILE A 51 -7.23 -9.71 -1.33
C ILE A 51 -7.03 -10.21 0.10
N GLU A 52 -6.81 -11.51 0.25
CA GLU A 52 -6.27 -12.06 1.49
C GLU A 52 -4.75 -12.01 1.43
N PHE A 53 -4.10 -11.52 2.50
CA PHE A 53 -2.66 -11.35 2.54
C PHE A 53 -2.11 -11.73 3.91
N ASP A 54 -0.93 -12.35 3.91
CA ASP A 54 -0.18 -12.73 5.10
C ASP A 54 1.32 -12.53 4.82
N LEU A 55 2.07 -12.09 5.84
CA LEU A 55 3.51 -11.84 5.71
C LEU A 55 4.29 -13.12 5.38
N ASP A 56 3.78 -14.29 5.75
CA ASP A 56 4.43 -15.56 5.43
C ASP A 56 4.39 -15.89 3.93
N GLN A 57 3.45 -15.33 3.17
CA GLN A 57 3.37 -15.51 1.71
C GLN A 57 4.54 -14.86 0.98
N VAL A 58 5.14 -13.83 1.59
CA VAL A 58 6.25 -13.05 1.03
C VAL A 58 7.56 -13.28 1.76
N ARG A 59 7.56 -14.13 2.80
CA ARG A 59 8.78 -14.52 3.51
C ARG A 59 9.72 -15.26 2.56
N TRP A 60 11.00 -14.99 2.71
CA TRP A 60 12.13 -15.45 1.90
C TRP A 60 12.14 -14.92 0.46
N VAL A 61 11.07 -14.26 0.02
CA VAL A 61 10.93 -13.72 -1.34
C VAL A 61 11.10 -12.21 -1.35
N ASN A 62 10.33 -11.47 -0.53
CA ASN A 62 10.30 -10.01 -0.55
C ASN A 62 10.65 -9.39 0.81
N ARG A 63 11.14 -8.16 0.74
CA ARG A 63 11.24 -7.23 1.86
C ARG A 63 9.97 -6.38 1.87
N ILE A 64 9.44 -6.07 3.04
CA ILE A 64 8.19 -5.31 3.16
C ILE A 64 8.49 -3.97 3.84
N LEU A 65 8.22 -2.88 3.13
CA LEU A 65 8.14 -1.56 3.71
C LEU A 65 6.71 -1.31 4.15
N VAL A 66 6.48 -1.34 5.45
CA VAL A 66 5.20 -0.93 6.03
C VAL A 66 5.22 0.58 6.24
N VAL A 67 4.14 1.26 5.84
CA VAL A 67 3.89 2.67 6.11
C VAL A 67 2.53 2.77 6.79
N ALA A 68 2.48 3.29 8.01
CA ALA A 68 1.26 3.60 8.73
C ALA A 68 1.04 5.12 8.74
N ALA A 69 -0.21 5.54 8.53
CA ALA A 69 -0.62 6.93 8.44
C ALA A 69 -2.03 7.14 9.01
N ASP A 70 -2.32 8.36 9.46
CA ASP A 70 -3.66 8.74 9.95
C ASP A 70 -4.73 8.71 8.84
N SER A 71 -4.32 9.01 7.61
CA SER A 71 -5.16 9.23 6.45
C SER A 71 -4.36 9.05 5.17
N GLN A 72 -5.06 8.80 4.05
CA GLN A 72 -4.41 8.69 2.74
C GLN A 72 -3.85 10.03 2.24
N GLN A 73 -4.24 11.15 2.86
CA GLN A 73 -3.83 12.50 2.49
C GLN A 73 -2.68 13.03 3.35
N GLN A 74 -2.18 12.23 4.30
CA GLN A 74 -1.06 12.62 5.14
C GLN A 74 0.18 12.93 4.27
N ARG A 75 0.82 14.08 4.49
CA ARG A 75 1.91 14.56 3.63
C ARG A 75 3.07 13.58 3.53
N ASP A 76 3.47 13.00 4.65
CA ASP A 76 4.59 12.05 4.73
C ASP A 76 4.31 10.77 3.95
N LEU A 77 3.06 10.27 4.00
CA LEU A 77 2.63 9.13 3.18
C LEU A 77 2.69 9.47 1.68
N LEU A 78 2.15 10.63 1.29
CA LEU A 78 2.13 11.05 -0.11
C LEU A 78 3.56 11.22 -0.67
N ALA A 79 4.46 11.80 0.13
CA ALA A 79 5.87 11.94 -0.22
C ALA A 79 6.53 10.57 -0.42
N MET A 80 6.39 9.67 0.56
CA MET A 80 6.93 8.30 0.48
C MET A 80 6.38 7.53 -0.72
N ALA A 81 5.07 7.61 -1.01
CA ALA A 81 4.48 6.97 -2.17
C ALA A 81 5.01 7.56 -3.50
N SER A 82 5.23 8.87 -3.56
CA SER A 82 5.84 9.53 -4.72
C SER A 82 7.29 9.08 -4.92
N ASP A 83 8.07 9.02 -3.86
CA ASP A 83 9.47 8.59 -3.89
C ASP A 83 9.61 7.12 -4.27
N ALA A 84 8.77 6.24 -3.72
CA ALA A 84 8.72 4.83 -4.09
C ALA A 84 8.40 4.65 -5.58
N LYS A 85 7.48 5.47 -6.12
CA LYS A 85 7.15 5.47 -7.53
C LYS A 85 8.32 5.93 -8.40
N ALA A 86 8.99 7.01 -8.01
CA ALA A 86 10.16 7.53 -8.72
C ALA A 86 11.34 6.54 -8.72
N HIS A 87 11.42 5.66 -7.71
CA HIS A 87 12.51 4.71 -7.52
C HIS A 87 12.08 3.24 -7.69
N SER A 88 11.06 2.97 -8.51
CA SER A 88 10.47 1.63 -8.66
C SER A 88 11.45 0.55 -9.10
N CYS A 89 12.43 0.90 -9.94
CA CYS A 89 13.51 0.01 -10.34
C CYS A 89 14.38 -0.36 -9.14
N GLN A 90 14.79 0.62 -8.32
CA GLN A 90 15.60 0.36 -7.12
C GLN A 90 14.83 -0.40 -6.04
N PHE A 91 13.51 -0.22 -5.95
CA PHE A 91 12.63 -1.06 -5.12
C PHE A 91 12.61 -2.50 -5.63
N SER A 92 12.42 -2.70 -6.94
CA SER A 92 12.42 -4.02 -7.56
C SER A 92 13.74 -4.76 -7.36
N ASN A 93 14.88 -4.09 -7.56
CA ASN A 93 16.22 -4.66 -7.32
C ASN A 93 16.44 -5.16 -5.88
N ARG A 94 15.65 -4.66 -4.94
CA ARG A 94 15.73 -5.01 -3.52
C ARG A 94 14.57 -5.88 -3.09
N ASP A 95 13.79 -6.40 -4.03
CA ASP A 95 12.56 -7.15 -3.78
C ASP A 95 11.65 -6.44 -2.74
N LEU A 96 11.65 -5.11 -2.75
CA LEU A 96 10.99 -4.28 -1.75
C LEU A 96 9.57 -3.98 -2.19
N ARG A 97 8.59 -4.37 -1.37
CA ARG A 97 7.16 -4.18 -1.59
C ARG A 97 6.53 -3.35 -0.50
N MET A 98 5.37 -2.75 -0.77
CA MET A 98 4.75 -1.79 0.14
C MET A 98 3.47 -2.34 0.77
N LEU A 99 3.38 -2.17 2.09
CA LEU A 99 2.18 -2.42 2.87
C LEU A 99 1.76 -1.10 3.55
N LEU A 100 0.61 -0.58 3.19
CA LEU A 100 0.09 0.67 3.73
C LEU A 100 -1.00 0.37 4.77
N ILE A 101 -0.92 0.99 5.93
CA ILE A 101 -1.96 0.99 6.96
C ILE A 101 -2.48 2.41 7.12
N VAL A 102 -3.79 2.60 7.02
CA VAL A 102 -4.43 3.91 7.14
C VAL A 102 -5.46 3.87 8.26
N ALA A 103 -5.49 4.92 9.08
CA ALA A 103 -6.44 5.11 10.18
C ALA A 103 -6.56 3.85 11.07
N GLY A 104 -5.41 3.22 11.35
CA GLY A 104 -5.28 2.03 12.21
C GLY A 104 -6.06 0.78 11.78
N SER A 105 -6.71 0.76 10.61
CA SER A 105 -7.71 -0.29 10.30
C SER A 105 -7.74 -0.72 8.84
N THR A 106 -7.40 0.17 7.91
CA THR A 106 -7.45 -0.14 6.47
C THR A 106 -6.06 -0.49 5.98
N VAL A 107 -5.90 -1.68 5.38
CA VAL A 107 -4.60 -2.16 4.91
C VAL A 107 -4.62 -2.32 3.39
N PHE A 108 -3.56 -1.87 2.73
CA PHE A 108 -3.30 -2.09 1.32
C PHE A 108 -1.96 -2.78 1.13
N PHE A 109 -1.90 -3.75 0.23
CA PHE A 109 -0.65 -4.39 -0.18
C PHE A 109 -0.45 -4.17 -1.68
N ASP A 110 0.62 -3.46 -2.04
CA ASP A 110 0.87 -2.92 -3.39
C ASP A 110 -0.40 -2.30 -4.03
N GLY A 111 -1.06 -1.41 -3.29
CA GLY A 111 -2.24 -0.68 -3.75
C GLY A 111 -3.55 -1.47 -3.77
N LYS A 112 -3.54 -2.77 -3.46
CA LYS A 112 -4.77 -3.58 -3.36
C LYS A 112 -5.28 -3.63 -1.93
N ALA A 113 -6.57 -3.40 -1.74
CA ALA A 113 -7.20 -3.50 -0.43
C ALA A 113 -7.08 -4.93 0.12
N VAL A 114 -6.71 -5.05 1.39
CA VAL A 114 -6.63 -6.33 2.10
C VAL A 114 -7.93 -6.55 2.90
N GLY A 115 -8.44 -7.77 2.87
CA GLY A 115 -9.64 -8.16 3.61
C GLY A 115 -9.54 -7.86 5.11
N ALA A 116 -10.65 -7.46 5.73
CA ALA A 116 -10.67 -6.94 7.11
C ALA A 116 -10.05 -7.90 8.15
N THR A 117 -10.26 -9.21 7.99
CA THR A 117 -9.68 -10.23 8.88
C THR A 117 -8.16 -10.26 8.76
N SER A 118 -7.61 -10.28 7.55
CA SER A 118 -6.17 -10.25 7.32
C SER A 118 -5.55 -8.91 7.74
N ALA A 119 -6.22 -7.79 7.44
CA ALA A 119 -5.82 -6.46 7.89
C ALA A 119 -5.66 -6.39 9.42
N SER A 120 -6.67 -6.87 10.17
CA SER A 120 -6.65 -6.87 11.64
C SER A 120 -5.49 -7.70 12.21
N ARG A 121 -5.21 -8.88 11.63
CA ARG A 121 -4.06 -9.71 12.03
C ARG A 121 -2.73 -9.02 11.78
N LEU A 122 -2.57 -8.37 10.61
CA LEU A 122 -1.36 -7.64 10.26
C LEU A 122 -1.11 -6.48 11.22
N ILE A 123 -2.13 -5.67 11.50
CA ILE A 123 -2.03 -4.54 12.44
C ILE A 123 -1.61 -5.04 13.83
N ALA A 124 -2.27 -6.09 14.35
CA ALA A 124 -1.94 -6.68 15.64
C ALA A 124 -0.51 -7.24 15.69
N GLN A 125 -0.05 -7.89 14.61
CA GLN A 125 1.29 -8.47 14.53
C GLN A 125 2.41 -7.40 14.48
N LEU A 126 2.14 -6.26 13.83
CA LEU A 126 3.17 -5.25 13.56
C LEU A 126 3.36 -4.26 14.72
N GLY A 127 2.35 -4.08 15.57
CA GLY A 127 2.42 -3.19 16.74
C GLY A 127 2.81 -1.77 16.34
N LEU A 128 2.10 -1.21 15.37
CA LEU A 128 2.27 0.18 14.91
C LEU A 128 1.26 1.09 15.63
N PRO A 129 1.59 2.37 15.86
CA PRO A 129 0.65 3.33 16.43
C PRO A 129 -0.53 3.55 15.47
N GLU A 130 -1.74 3.66 16.01
CA GLU A 130 -2.96 3.79 15.20
C GLU A 130 -3.14 5.18 14.58
N GLU A 131 -2.65 6.22 15.25
CA GLU A 131 -2.92 7.63 14.91
C GLU A 131 -1.65 8.44 14.54
N GLU A 132 -0.49 7.78 14.47
CA GLU A 132 0.78 8.45 14.14
C GLU A 132 1.38 7.88 12.85
N PHE A 133 2.15 8.71 12.15
CA PHE A 133 2.96 8.23 11.05
C PHE A 133 4.06 7.30 11.59
N ALA A 134 4.18 6.12 10.98
CA ALA A 134 5.26 5.20 11.30
C ALA A 134 5.67 4.40 10.07
N MET A 135 6.95 4.07 9.97
CA MET A 135 7.47 3.15 8.96
C MET A 135 8.18 1.98 9.62
N LEU A 136 8.10 0.83 8.97
CA LEU A 136 8.77 -0.40 9.38
C LEU A 136 9.38 -1.06 8.16
N LEU A 137 10.64 -1.47 8.25
CA LEU A 137 11.24 -2.36 7.28
C LEU A 137 11.27 -3.78 7.83
N ILE A 138 10.65 -4.70 7.11
CA ILE A 138 10.68 -6.15 7.37
C ILE A 138 11.59 -6.81 6.34
N GLY A 139 12.53 -7.61 6.80
CA GLY A 139 13.44 -8.37 5.93
C GLY A 139 12.77 -9.59 5.31
N LYS A 140 13.48 -10.24 4.37
CA LYS A 140 13.05 -11.53 3.79
C LYS A 140 12.91 -12.63 4.85
N ASP A 141 13.60 -12.54 5.96
CA ASP A 141 13.47 -13.48 7.08
C ASP A 141 12.19 -13.28 7.91
N GLY A 142 11.38 -12.26 7.60
CA GLY A 142 10.20 -11.87 8.37
C GLY A 142 10.52 -11.04 9.62
N GLY A 143 11.80 -10.77 9.88
CA GLY A 143 12.24 -9.98 11.02
C GLY A 143 12.16 -8.48 10.75
N ILE A 144 11.76 -7.71 11.77
CA ILE A 144 11.83 -6.25 11.75
C ILE A 144 13.31 -5.82 11.73
N LYS A 145 13.67 -4.95 10.79
CA LYS A 145 15.04 -4.45 10.60
C LYS A 145 15.20 -3.02 11.10
N GLN A 146 14.21 -2.18 10.85
CA GLN A 146 14.25 -0.78 11.26
C GLN A 146 12.83 -0.24 11.46
N ARG A 147 12.70 0.71 12.40
CA ARG A 147 11.49 1.51 12.64
C ARG A 147 11.84 2.99 12.45
N TRP A 148 10.91 3.74 11.86
CA TRP A 148 10.98 5.20 11.77
C TRP A 148 9.66 5.82 12.22
N ARG A 149 9.73 7.04 12.77
CA ARG A 149 8.57 7.82 13.24
C ARG A 149 8.23 9.01 12.33
N SER A 150 8.90 9.11 11.18
CA SER A 150 8.72 10.15 10.16
C SER A 150 9.13 9.58 8.82
N ALA A 151 8.67 10.19 7.72
CA ALA A 151 9.17 9.82 6.40
C ALA A 151 10.69 10.04 6.34
N VAL A 152 11.39 9.10 5.71
CA VAL A 152 12.83 9.19 5.45
C VAL A 152 13.10 9.07 3.96
N PRO A 153 14.21 9.63 3.45
CA PRO A 153 14.60 9.44 2.06
C PRO A 153 14.76 7.96 1.73
N VAL A 154 14.34 7.54 0.53
CA VAL A 154 14.46 6.14 0.09
C VAL A 154 15.90 5.62 0.12
N GLN A 155 16.88 6.50 -0.03
CA GLN A 155 18.30 6.17 0.06
C GLN A 155 18.68 5.64 1.46
N GLU A 156 18.04 6.14 2.52
CA GLU A 156 18.25 5.64 3.88
C GLU A 156 17.69 4.21 4.02
N ILE A 157 16.50 3.96 3.45
CA ILE A 157 15.89 2.63 3.42
C ILE A 157 16.79 1.65 2.66
N PHE A 158 17.30 2.07 1.51
CA PHE A 158 18.22 1.25 0.71
C PHE A 158 19.53 0.98 1.43
N ALA A 159 20.10 1.96 2.13
CA ALA A 159 21.31 1.76 2.92
C ALA A 159 21.12 0.70 4.02
N VAL A 160 19.97 0.72 4.71
CA VAL A 160 19.62 -0.34 5.68
C VAL A 160 19.53 -1.70 4.99
N ILE A 161 18.90 -1.77 3.82
CA ILE A 161 18.76 -3.01 3.05
C ILE A 161 20.10 -3.57 2.60
N ASP A 162 20.94 -2.72 2.01
CA ASP A 162 22.23 -3.07 1.42
C ASP A 162 23.26 -3.45 2.50
N GLY A 163 23.07 -2.97 3.73
CA GLY A 163 23.83 -3.41 4.90
C GLY A 163 23.53 -4.85 5.34
N MET A 164 22.38 -5.43 4.94
CA MET A 164 21.96 -6.75 5.41
C MET A 164 22.78 -7.90 4.82
N PRO A 165 23.15 -8.94 5.60
CA PRO A 165 23.99 -10.05 5.13
C PRO A 165 23.43 -10.76 3.89
N MET A 166 22.13 -11.04 3.86
CA MET A 166 21.48 -11.70 2.71
C MET A 166 21.50 -10.83 1.44
N ARG A 167 21.51 -9.49 1.57
CA ARG A 167 21.57 -8.63 0.40
C ARG A 167 22.93 -8.72 -0.30
N ARG A 168 24.00 -8.99 0.45
CA ARG A 168 25.36 -9.14 -0.09
C ARG A 168 25.51 -10.35 -1.01
N SER A 169 24.70 -11.40 -0.85
CA SER A 169 24.68 -12.55 -1.77
C SER A 169 23.83 -12.34 -3.01
N GLU A 170 23.08 -11.23 -3.10
CA GLU A 170 22.18 -10.93 -4.23
C GLU A 170 22.76 -9.86 -5.17
N SER A 171 23.85 -9.18 -4.79
CA SER A 171 24.37 -8.00 -5.50
C SER A 171 24.78 -8.26 -6.96
N ASP A 172 25.12 -9.50 -7.31
CA ASP A 172 25.48 -9.89 -8.68
C ASP A 172 24.26 -9.91 -9.64
N ALA A 173 23.04 -9.85 -9.11
CA ALA A 173 21.79 -9.86 -9.88
C ALA A 173 21.14 -8.47 -10.04
N ASP A 174 21.81 -7.40 -9.61
CA ASP A 174 21.24 -6.05 -9.63
C ASP A 174 21.05 -5.52 -11.05
N LEU A 175 19.87 -4.95 -11.34
CA LEU A 175 19.62 -4.25 -12.59
C LEU A 175 20.29 -2.86 -12.58
N ASP A 176 20.77 -2.40 -13.73
CA ASP A 176 21.27 -1.03 -13.89
C ASP A 176 20.09 -0.04 -13.92
N CYS A 177 19.76 0.54 -12.77
CA CYS A 177 18.67 1.50 -12.59
C CYS A 177 19.14 2.97 -12.75
N ARG A 178 19.85 3.27 -13.85
CA ARG A 178 20.27 4.65 -14.21
C ARG A 178 19.11 5.52 -14.68
#